data_AF-A0A087TAH4-F1
#
_entry.id   AF-A0A087TAH4-F1
#
_cell.length_a   1.000
_cell.length_b   1.000
_cell.length_c   1.000
_cell.angle_alpha   90.00
_cell.angle_beta   90.00
_cell.angle_gamma   90.00
#
_symmetry.space_group_name_H-M   'P 1'
#
loop_
_entity.id
_entity.type
_entity.pdbx_description
1 polymer ?
#
loop_
_entity_poly.entity_id
_entity_poly.type
_entity_poly.pdbx_seq_one_letter_code
_entity_poly.pdbx_strand_id
1 'polypeptide(L)'
;MGDTEIYFTMRNLKHQKNEFLMTVGKHHVSVVCKNKRDGKHRASQAILQLLHPHINSWGSLLRMYGKGSCKTLKEKKEEEQRITELQSKACANKPNVSILNKLKEEMLKYREKMKSKKPIGKLIPEQMDFLSTSDSNLKNVEL
;
A
#
# COMPACT_ATOMS: atom_id res chain seq x y z
N MET A 1 5.24 12.18 11.10
CA MET A 1 4.92 10.75 10.90
C MET A 1 3.57 10.56 11.56
N GLY A 2 2.51 10.36 10.78
CA GLY A 2 1.12 10.41 11.29
C GLY A 2 0.79 9.29 12.26
N ASP A 3 -0.28 9.46 13.03
CA ASP A 3 -0.76 8.51 14.05
C ASP A 3 -0.87 7.08 13.51
N THR A 4 0.12 6.27 13.84
CA THR A 4 0.21 4.84 13.48
C THR A 4 -0.13 3.93 14.66
N GLU A 5 -0.87 4.44 15.65
CA GLU A 5 -1.34 3.60 16.74
C GLU A 5 -2.40 2.63 16.20
N ILE A 6 -2.16 1.34 16.42
CA ILE A 6 -3.03 0.26 15.94
C ILE A 6 -3.67 -0.41 17.15
N TYR A 7 -5.00 -0.32 17.22
CA TYR A 7 -5.80 -0.99 18.25
C TYR A 7 -6.63 -2.11 17.63
N PHE A 8 -6.70 -3.23 18.35
CA PHE A 8 -7.48 -4.39 17.95
C PHE A 8 -8.40 -4.81 19.10
N THR A 9 -9.68 -5.01 18.80
CA THR A 9 -10.63 -5.61 19.74
C THR A 9 -11.36 -6.77 19.07
N MET A 10 -11.69 -7.79 19.86
CA MET A 10 -12.36 -8.99 19.38
C MET A 10 -13.60 -9.24 20.24
N ARG A 11 -14.75 -9.48 19.59
CA ARG A 11 -16.00 -9.85 20.24
C ARG A 11 -16.42 -11.23 19.76
N ASN A 12 -16.76 -12.13 20.69
CA ASN A 12 -17.31 -13.42 20.31
C ASN A 12 -18.79 -13.25 19.95
N LEU A 13 -19.21 -13.76 18.80
CA LEU A 13 -20.60 -13.82 18.36
C LEU A 13 -21.17 -15.21 18.58
N LYS A 14 -22.50 -15.31 18.52
CA LYS A 14 -23.20 -16.61 18.45
C LYS A 14 -22.76 -17.38 17.20
N HIS A 15 -22.83 -18.71 17.25
CA HIS A 15 -22.50 -19.62 16.13
C HIS A 15 -21.00 -19.69 15.75
N GLN A 16 -20.09 -19.70 16.72
CA GLN A 16 -18.64 -19.89 16.48
C GLN A 16 -18.04 -18.85 15.52
N LYS A 17 -18.59 -17.62 15.52
CA LYS A 17 -18.09 -16.48 14.75
C LYS A 17 -17.50 -15.46 15.71
N ASN A 18 -16.50 -14.73 15.23
CA ASN A 18 -15.85 -13.67 15.98
C ASN A 18 -15.91 -12.38 15.17
N GLU A 19 -16.26 -11.30 15.83
CA GLU A 19 -16.16 -9.95 15.29
C GLU A 19 -14.77 -9.41 15.60
N PHE A 20 -14.10 -8.90 14.59
CA PHE A 20 -12.75 -8.34 14.72
C PHE A 20 -12.78 -6.88 14.32
N LEU A 21 -12.52 -5.99 15.28
CA LEU A 21 -12.46 -4.55 15.07
C LEU A 21 -10.99 -4.11 15.05
N MET A 22 -10.62 -3.35 14.02
CA MET A 22 -9.30 -2.77 13.85
C MET A 22 -9.43 -1.26 13.70
N THR A 23 -8.67 -0.52 14.51
CA THR A 23 -8.60 0.94 14.46
C THR A 23 -7.16 1.37 14.17
N VAL A 24 -6.99 2.22 13.16
CA VAL A 24 -5.70 2.81 12.76
C VAL A 24 -5.89 4.31 12.57
N GLY A 25 -5.48 5.08 13.57
CA GLY A 25 -5.74 6.52 13.63
C GLY A 25 -7.23 6.82 13.46
N LYS A 26 -7.59 7.51 12.36
CA LYS A 26 -8.98 7.86 12.01
C LYS A 26 -9.81 6.75 11.35
N HIS A 27 -9.19 5.65 10.93
CA HIS A 27 -9.88 4.58 10.19
C HIS A 27 -10.27 3.44 11.13
N HIS A 28 -11.54 3.05 11.10
CA HIS A 28 -12.08 1.94 11.87
C HIS A 28 -12.77 0.94 10.94
N VAL A 29 -12.53 -0.35 11.17
CA VAL A 29 -13.13 -1.44 10.39
C VAL A 29 -13.52 -2.59 11.31
N SER A 30 -14.75 -3.10 11.14
CA SER A 30 -15.20 -4.37 11.75
C SER A 30 -15.34 -5.45 10.69
N VAL A 31 -14.86 -6.66 10.98
CA VAL A 31 -15.00 -7.83 10.10
C VAL A 31 -15.43 -9.05 10.90
N VAL A 32 -16.43 -9.78 10.40
CA VAL A 32 -16.86 -11.05 10.98
C VAL A 32 -16.04 -12.20 10.38
N CYS A 33 -15.32 -12.94 11.22
CA CYS A 33 -14.45 -14.04 10.83
C CYS A 33 -14.59 -15.25 11.76
N LYS A 34 -14.28 -16.45 11.26
CA LYS A 34 -14.19 -17.65 12.11
C LYS A 34 -12.90 -17.65 12.93
N ASN A 35 -11.79 -17.24 12.30
CA ASN A 35 -10.45 -17.35 12.86
C ASN A 35 -9.83 -15.97 13.13
N LYS A 36 -9.12 -15.81 14.27
CA LYS A 36 -8.40 -14.56 14.62
C LYS A 36 -7.40 -14.12 13.55
N ARG A 37 -6.68 -15.08 12.95
CA ARG A 37 -5.70 -14.82 11.88
C ARG A 37 -6.36 -14.23 10.63
N ASP A 38 -7.48 -14.81 10.23
CA ASP A 38 -8.27 -14.36 9.08
C ASP A 38 -8.88 -12.97 9.36
N GLY A 39 -9.43 -12.78 10.55
CA GLY A 39 -9.96 -11.47 11.01
C GLY A 39 -8.92 -10.37 10.94
N LYS A 40 -7.71 -10.61 11.47
CA LYS A 40 -6.62 -9.65 11.38
C LYS A 40 -6.25 -9.32 9.93
N HIS A 41 -6.16 -10.33 9.06
CA HIS A 41 -5.83 -10.10 7.65
C HIS A 41 -6.91 -9.30 6.94
N ARG A 42 -8.18 -9.71 7.00
CA ARG A 42 -9.28 -9.00 6.33
C ARG A 42 -9.46 -7.58 6.84
N ALA A 43 -9.38 -7.38 8.15
CA ALA A 43 -9.45 -6.04 8.73
C ALA A 43 -8.28 -5.16 8.25
N SER A 44 -7.06 -5.70 8.20
CA SER A 44 -5.89 -4.98 7.66
C SER A 44 -6.06 -4.64 6.17
N GLN A 45 -6.60 -5.57 5.38
CA GLN A 45 -6.87 -5.35 3.95
C GLN A 45 -7.91 -4.25 3.73
N ALA A 46 -8.99 -4.25 4.52
CA ALA A 46 -10.02 -3.22 4.47
C ALA A 46 -9.49 -1.83 4.90
N ILE A 47 -8.66 -1.77 5.95
CA ILE A 47 -7.97 -0.52 6.33
C ILE A 47 -7.07 -0.02 5.19
N LEU A 48 -6.32 -0.92 4.53
CA LEU A 48 -5.48 -0.54 3.38
C LEU A 48 -6.31 0.00 2.20
N GLN A 49 -7.52 -0.51 2.00
CA GLN A 49 -8.45 0.01 1.00
C GLN A 49 -8.95 1.42 1.37
N LEU A 50 -9.26 1.67 2.65
CA LEU A 50 -9.66 3.00 3.13
C LEU A 50 -8.54 4.03 2.98
N LEU A 51 -7.29 3.60 3.19
CA LEU A 51 -6.11 4.47 3.01
C LEU A 51 -5.84 4.79 1.53
N HIS A 52 -6.16 3.86 0.62
CA HIS A 52 -5.90 3.99 -0.81
C HIS A 52 -7.14 3.71 -1.65
N PRO A 53 -8.17 4.58 -1.61
CA PRO A 53 -9.44 4.33 -2.30
C PRO A 53 -9.31 4.26 -3.82
N HIS A 54 -8.22 4.79 -4.39
CA HIS A 54 -7.92 4.77 -5.82
C HIS A 54 -7.22 3.47 -6.27
N ILE A 55 -6.81 2.60 -5.35
CA ILE A 55 -6.10 1.36 -5.66
C ILE A 55 -7.10 0.20 -5.68
N ASN A 56 -7.34 -0.30 -6.89
CA ASN A 56 -8.35 -1.35 -7.12
C ASN A 56 -7.73 -2.72 -7.43
N SER A 57 -6.39 -2.87 -7.34
CA SER A 57 -5.71 -4.13 -7.63
C SER A 57 -4.63 -4.47 -6.61
N TRP A 58 -4.54 -5.76 -6.25
CA TRP A 58 -3.50 -6.29 -5.37
C TRP A 58 -2.11 -6.07 -5.97
N GLY A 59 -1.98 -6.16 -7.30
CA GLY A 59 -0.72 -5.91 -7.99
C GLY A 59 -0.19 -4.48 -7.78
N SER A 60 -1.06 -3.47 -7.72
CA SER A 60 -0.66 -2.09 -7.41
C SER A 60 -0.26 -1.95 -5.95
N LEU A 61 -1.05 -2.48 -5.02
CA LEU A 61 -0.75 -2.41 -3.59
C LEU A 61 0.57 -3.11 -3.24
N LEU A 62 0.80 -4.32 -3.77
CA LEU A 62 2.02 -5.08 -3.56
C LEU A 62 3.25 -4.39 -4.17
N ARG A 63 3.07 -3.54 -5.18
CA ARG A 63 4.17 -2.72 -5.72
C ARG A 63 4.56 -1.58 -4.79
N MET A 64 3.61 -1.06 -4.01
CA MET A 64 3.86 0.01 -3.03
C MET A 64 4.37 -0.54 -1.69
N TYR A 65 3.92 -1.73 -1.30
CA TYR A 65 4.18 -2.27 0.04
C TYR A 65 4.93 -3.60 0.06
N GLY A 66 5.11 -4.24 -1.09
CA GLY A 66 5.79 -5.53 -1.19
C GLY A 66 7.31 -5.42 -1.07
N LYS A 67 7.96 -6.57 -0.93
CA LYS A 67 9.41 -6.69 -0.71
C LYS A 67 10.29 -5.96 -1.74
N GLY A 68 9.83 -5.81 -2.98
CA GLY A 68 10.54 -5.07 -4.03
C GLY A 68 10.27 -3.56 -4.07
N SER A 69 9.41 -3.05 -3.18
CA SER A 69 9.11 -1.61 -3.10
C SER A 69 10.16 -0.86 -2.27
N CYS A 70 10.61 -1.49 -1.19
CA CYS A 70 11.68 -0.97 -0.35
C CYS A 70 13.02 -1.59 -0.79
N LYS A 71 13.80 -0.88 -1.61
CA LYS A 71 15.22 -1.21 -1.80
C LYS A 71 15.88 -1.27 -0.42
N THR A 72 16.58 -2.36 -0.12
CA THR A 72 17.28 -2.49 1.16
C THR A 72 18.33 -1.39 1.28
N LEU A 73 18.64 -0.94 2.51
CA LEU A 73 19.67 0.08 2.75
C LEU A 73 21.02 -0.30 2.11
N LYS A 74 21.33 -1.61 2.08
CA LYS A 74 22.53 -2.14 1.41
C LYS A 74 22.48 -1.93 -0.11
N GLU A 75 21.37 -2.28 -0.76
CA GLU A 75 21.20 -2.07 -2.21
C GLU A 75 21.27 -0.59 -2.58
N LYS A 76 20.66 0.29 -1.77
CA LYS A 76 20.73 1.75 -1.98
C LYS A 76 22.18 2.25 -1.90
N LYS A 77 22.92 1.83 -0.87
CA LYS A 77 24.30 2.24 -0.65
C LYS A 77 25.24 1.73 -1.76
N GLU A 78 25.07 0.48 -2.20
CA GLU A 78 25.84 -0.05 -3.33
C GLU A 78 25.53 0.69 -4.64
N GLU A 79 24.27 1.05 -4.87
CA GLU A 79 23.88 1.80 -6.07
C GLU A 79 24.50 3.20 -6.05
N GLU A 80 24.44 3.91 -4.92
CA GLU A 80 25.11 5.21 -4.72
C GLU A 80 26.63 5.13 -4.90
N GLN A 81 27.26 4.06 -4.40
CA GLN A 81 28.70 3.86 -4.52
C GLN A 81 29.12 3.62 -5.99
N ARG A 82 28.35 2.83 -6.74
CA ARG A 82 28.59 2.62 -8.19
C ARG A 82 28.46 3.94 -8.98
N ILE A 83 27.56 4.84 -8.60
CA ILE A 83 27.45 6.15 -9.24
C ILE A 83 28.67 7.03 -8.93
N THR A 84 29.13 7.04 -7.68
CA THR A 84 30.34 7.78 -7.27
C THR A 84 31.58 7.29 -8.02
N GLU A 85 31.72 5.97 -8.22
CA GLU A 85 32.80 5.37 -9.01
C GLU A 85 32.75 5.72 -10.50
N LEU A 86 31.56 5.92 -11.05
CA LEU A 86 31.42 6.38 -12.43
C LEU A 86 31.73 7.87 -12.55
N GLN A 87 31.39 8.67 -11.54
CA GLN A 87 31.74 10.09 -11.47
C GLN A 87 33.24 10.32 -11.34
N SER A 88 33.96 9.49 -10.57
CA SER A 88 35.41 9.60 -10.44
C SER A 88 36.18 9.29 -11.73
N LYS A 89 35.57 8.54 -12.67
CA LYS A 89 36.14 8.27 -14.02
C LYS A 89 35.97 9.44 -14.99
N ALA A 90 35.30 10.53 -14.59
CA ALA A 90 35.16 11.71 -15.42
C ALA A 90 36.49 12.44 -15.55
N CYS A 91 36.93 12.70 -16.78
CA CYS A 91 38.01 13.66 -17.03
C CYS A 91 37.45 15.08 -17.04
N ALA A 92 38.21 16.04 -16.51
CA ALA A 92 37.88 17.46 -16.62
C ALA A 92 37.70 17.85 -18.10
N ASN A 93 36.66 18.62 -18.39
CA ASN A 93 36.28 19.13 -19.72
C ASN A 93 35.77 18.10 -20.75
N LYS A 94 35.43 16.87 -20.35
CA LYS A 94 34.72 15.91 -21.22
C LYS A 94 33.44 15.39 -20.58
N PRO A 95 32.35 15.18 -21.35
CA PRO A 95 31.13 14.61 -20.81
C PRO A 95 31.37 13.17 -20.33
N ASN A 96 30.76 12.81 -19.20
CA ASN A 96 30.89 11.47 -18.64
C ASN A 96 30.01 10.46 -19.40
N VAL A 97 30.56 9.93 -20.50
CA VAL A 97 29.88 8.95 -21.37
C VAL A 97 29.51 7.67 -20.61
N SER A 98 30.26 7.31 -19.57
CA SER A 98 29.98 6.10 -18.76
C SER A 98 28.70 6.23 -17.94
N ILE A 99 28.44 7.40 -17.34
CA ILE A 99 27.20 7.70 -16.63
C ILE A 99 26.02 7.77 -17.62
N LEU A 100 26.22 8.39 -18.78
CA LEU A 100 25.18 8.52 -19.80
C LEU A 100 24.74 7.15 -20.35
N ASN A 101 25.69 6.26 -20.61
CA ASN A 101 25.39 4.89 -21.03
C ASN A 101 24.67 4.10 -19.93
N LYS A 102 25.12 4.23 -18.67
CA LYS A 102 24.45 3.61 -17.53
C LYS A 102 23.01 4.10 -17.38
N LEU A 103 22.78 5.40 -17.52
CA LEU A 103 21.44 5.99 -17.49
C LEU A 103 20.55 5.43 -18.62
N LYS A 104 21.08 5.35 -19.84
CA LYS A 104 20.36 4.79 -21.00
C LYS A 104 19.93 3.34 -20.75
N GLU A 105 20.81 2.51 -20.22
CA GLU A 105 20.49 1.12 -19.87
C GLU A 105 19.40 1.03 -18.80
N GLU A 106 19.52 1.80 -17.72
CA GLU A 106 18.52 1.79 -16.65
C GLU A 106 17.16 2.33 -17.13
N MET A 107 17.15 3.31 -18.04
CA MET A 107 15.91 3.80 -18.67
C MET A 107 15.25 2.74 -19.57
N LEU A 108 16.03 1.95 -20.31
CA LEU A 108 15.51 0.83 -21.10
C LEU A 108 14.92 -0.26 -20.20
N LYS A 109 15.63 -0.67 -19.14
CA LYS A 109 15.12 -1.62 -18.14
C LYS A 109 13.84 -1.10 -17.48
N TYR A 110 13.80 0.18 -17.14
CA TYR A 110 12.62 0.81 -16.56
C TYR A 110 11.42 0.76 -17.51
N ARG A 111 11.63 1.06 -18.80
CA ARG A 111 10.60 0.97 -19.84
C ARG A 111 10.01 -0.44 -19.96
N GLU A 112 10.85 -1.47 -19.99
CA GLU A 112 10.40 -2.87 -20.03
C GLU A 112 9.65 -3.27 -18.77
N LYS A 113 10.16 -2.84 -17.60
CA LYS A 113 9.50 -3.01 -16.32
C LYS A 113 8.16 -2.27 -16.25
N MET A 114 7.96 -1.15 -16.95
CA MET A 114 6.64 -0.49 -17.02
C MET A 114 5.69 -1.23 -17.95
N LYS A 115 6.16 -1.66 -19.13
CA LYS A 115 5.33 -2.39 -20.11
C LYS A 115 4.79 -3.72 -19.57
N SER A 116 5.57 -4.41 -18.74
CA SER A 116 5.18 -5.70 -18.15
C SER A 116 4.20 -5.60 -16.97
N LYS A 117 3.88 -4.39 -16.49
CA LYS A 117 2.94 -4.20 -15.38
C LYS A 117 1.51 -4.34 -15.86
N LYS A 118 0.92 -5.52 -15.65
CA LYS A 118 -0.53 -5.71 -15.70
C LYS A 118 -1.12 -5.65 -14.28
N PRO A 119 -2.33 -5.09 -14.10
CA PRO A 119 -3.01 -5.16 -12.81
C PRO A 119 -3.33 -6.63 -12.49
N ILE A 120 -2.91 -7.10 -11.31
CA ILE A 120 -3.16 -8.46 -10.83
C ILE A 120 -4.25 -8.40 -9.77
N GLY A 121 -5.36 -9.10 -10.04
CA GLY A 121 -6.49 -9.26 -9.12
C GLY A 121 -7.29 -7.99 -8.86
N LYS A 122 -8.53 -8.14 -8.40
CA LYS A 122 -9.37 -7.03 -7.90
C LYS A 122 -9.18 -6.91 -6.38
N LEU A 123 -8.97 -5.69 -5.91
CA LEU A 123 -8.94 -5.33 -4.49
C LEU A 123 -10.32 -4.81 -4.11
N ILE A 124 -11.30 -5.71 -4.06
CA ILE A 124 -12.64 -5.39 -3.59
C ILE A 124 -12.95 -6.41 -2.50
N PRO A 125 -12.98 -6.03 -1.22
CA PRO A 125 -13.64 -6.82 -0.21
C PRO A 125 -15.13 -6.90 -0.60
N GLU A 126 -15.61 -8.08 -0.97
CA GLU A 126 -17.05 -8.30 -1.09
C GLU A 126 -17.70 -8.00 0.27
N GLN A 127 -18.62 -7.04 0.25
CA GLN A 127 -19.46 -6.59 1.36
C GLN A 127 -18.71 -5.94 2.52
N MET A 128 -18.35 -4.69 2.32
CA MET A 128 -18.30 -3.74 3.45
C MET A 128 -19.63 -3.00 3.43
N ASP A 129 -20.56 -3.43 4.28
CA ASP A 129 -21.73 -2.61 4.64
C ASP A 129 -21.17 -1.36 5.32
N PHE A 130 -20.90 -0.33 4.52
CA PHE A 130 -20.66 0.99 5.05
C PHE A 130 -21.92 1.35 5.83
N LEU A 131 -21.80 1.45 7.15
CA LEU A 131 -22.78 2.21 7.93
C LEU A 131 -22.73 3.62 7.37
N SER A 132 -23.66 3.89 6.44
CA SER A 132 -23.95 5.22 5.96
C SER A 132 -24.19 6.06 7.21
N THR A 133 -23.31 7.02 7.46
CA THR A 133 -23.51 8.02 8.50
C THR A 133 -24.80 8.73 8.14
N SER A 134 -25.88 8.31 8.80
CA SER A 134 -27.20 8.90 8.86
C SER A 134 -27.11 10.42 8.67
N ASP A 135 -27.39 10.87 7.43
CA ASP A 135 -27.74 12.26 7.18
C ASP A 135 -29.01 12.56 7.98
N SER A 136 -28.87 13.53 8.88
CA SER A 136 -29.88 14.28 9.62
C SER A 136 -31.34 14.06 9.20
N ASN A 137 -32.08 13.30 10.01
CA ASN A 137 -33.54 13.36 10.03
C ASN A 137 -33.94 14.67 10.76
N LEU A 138 -34.07 15.76 9.99
CA LEU A 138 -34.70 16.99 10.49
C LEU A 138 -36.19 16.73 10.65
N LYS A 139 -36.67 16.89 11.88
CA LYS A 139 -38.08 16.87 12.26
C LYS A 139 -38.86 17.84 11.37
N ASN A 140 -39.80 17.32 10.58
CA ASN A 140 -40.90 18.13 10.06
C ASN A 140 -41.83 18.45 11.24
N VAL A 141 -41.86 19.72 11.64
CA VAL A 141 -42.93 20.28 12.47
C VAL A 141 -44.01 20.76 11.51
N GLU A 142 -45.22 20.24 11.71
CA GLU A 142 -46.45 20.60 11.02
C GLU A 142 -46.78 22.09 11.25
N LEU A 143 -47.25 22.77 10.19
CA LEU A 143 -47.94 24.05 10.23
C LEU A 143 -49.42 23.81 9.92
#